data_AF-A0A2E6YDP6-F1
#
_entry.id   AF-A0A2E6YDP6-F1
#
_cell.length_a   1.000
_cell.length_b   1.000
_cell.length_c   1.000
_cell.angle_alpha   90.00
_cell.angle_beta   90.00
_cell.angle_gamma   90.00
#
_symmetry.space_group_name_H-M   'P 1'
#
loop_
_entity.id
_entity.type
_entity.pdbx_description
1 polymer ?
#
loop_
_entity_poly.entity_id
_entity_poly.type
_entity_poly.pdbx_seq_one_letter_code
_entity_poly.pdbx_strand_id
1 'polypeptide(L)'
;MKRNTIKWMATALFIVLASPTINADGHLSPAIVGDYDYGEKIAKKAYGRGCLGCHAITKFQGSNSEEMLERILESWHISSFTDEDLRDLSVYLSTKANQE
;
A
#
# COMPACT_ATOMS: atom_id res chain seq x y z
N MET A 1 -19.69 -46.20 -25.02
CA MET A 1 -18.87 -45.85 -23.83
C MET A 1 -18.05 -44.55 -24.04
N LYS A 2 -18.65 -43.45 -24.53
CA LYS A 2 -17.83 -42.26 -24.93
C LYS A 2 -18.34 -40.87 -24.51
N ARG A 3 -19.63 -40.66 -24.25
CA ARG A 3 -20.15 -39.32 -23.88
C ARG A 3 -19.93 -38.94 -22.42
N ASN A 4 -20.00 -39.92 -21.51
CA ASN A 4 -19.90 -39.64 -20.08
C ASN A 4 -18.46 -39.29 -19.71
N THR A 5 -17.47 -40.02 -20.25
CA THR A 5 -16.03 -39.80 -19.98
C THR A 5 -15.55 -38.41 -20.43
N ILE A 6 -16.07 -37.90 -21.55
CA ILE A 6 -15.76 -36.54 -22.03
C ILE A 6 -16.36 -35.47 -21.09
N LYS A 7 -17.58 -35.68 -20.60
CA LYS A 7 -18.18 -34.79 -19.60
C LYS A 7 -17.36 -34.76 -18.30
N TRP A 8 -16.92 -35.92 -17.81
CA TRP A 8 -16.10 -36.00 -16.59
C TRP A 8 -14.72 -35.32 -16.74
N MET A 9 -14.08 -35.47 -17.90
CA MET A 9 -12.80 -34.80 -18.21
C MET A 9 -12.97 -33.27 -18.31
N ALA A 10 -14.06 -32.79 -18.90
CA ALA A 10 -14.36 -31.36 -18.99
C ALA A 10 -14.63 -30.74 -17.61
N THR A 11 -15.33 -31.45 -16.72
CA THR A 11 -15.60 -30.98 -15.35
C THR A 11 -14.32 -30.93 -14.51
N ALA A 12 -13.40 -31.90 -14.66
CA ALA A 12 -12.12 -31.89 -13.96
C ALA A 12 -11.22 -30.72 -14.38
N LEU A 13 -11.22 -30.36 -15.67
CA LEU A 13 -10.44 -29.23 -16.19
C LEU A 13 -10.91 -27.88 -15.64
N PHE A 14 -12.22 -27.71 -15.43
CA PHE A 14 -12.79 -26.49 -14.83
C PHE A 14 -12.40 -26.30 -13.36
N ILE A 15 -12.21 -27.38 -12.61
CA ILE A 15 -11.81 -27.32 -11.19
C ILE A 15 -10.34 -26.89 -11.04
N VAL A 16 -9.47 -27.23 -12.01
CA VAL A 16 -8.06 -26.83 -12.00
C VAL A 16 -7.85 -25.37 -12.42
N LEU A 17 -8.77 -24.81 -13.20
CA LEU A 17 -8.73 -23.40 -13.65
C LEU A 17 -9.37 -22.42 -12.67
N ALA A 18 -10.03 -22.91 -11.63
CA ALA A 18 -10.38 -22.11 -10.47
C ALA A 18 -9.09 -21.87 -9.67
N SER A 19 -8.25 -20.94 -10.15
CA SER A 19 -7.22 -20.34 -9.32
C SER A 19 -7.88 -19.93 -8.00
N PRO A 20 -7.31 -20.26 -6.84
CA PRO A 20 -7.72 -19.54 -5.65
C PRO A 20 -7.51 -18.06 -5.98
N THR A 21 -8.58 -17.27 -5.91
CA THR A 21 -8.43 -15.86 -5.65
C THR A 21 -7.71 -15.79 -4.31
N ILE A 22 -6.38 -15.72 -4.38
CA ILE A 22 -5.58 -15.08 -3.35
C ILE A 22 -6.14 -13.67 -3.30
N ASN A 23 -7.15 -13.47 -2.46
CA ASN A 23 -7.38 -12.17 -1.90
C ASN A 23 -6.03 -11.81 -1.30
N ALA A 24 -5.35 -10.83 -1.89
CA ALA A 24 -4.36 -10.08 -1.17
C ALA A 24 -5.13 -9.38 -0.05
N ASP A 25 -5.47 -10.13 0.99
CA ASP A 25 -5.76 -9.60 2.29
C ASP A 25 -4.40 -9.13 2.84
N GLY A 26 -3.87 -8.07 2.20
CA GLY A 26 -2.64 -7.39 2.59
C GLY A 26 -2.82 -6.63 3.90
N HIS A 27 -3.97 -6.75 4.57
CA HIS A 27 -4.24 -6.07 5.83
C HIS A 27 -3.58 -6.73 7.05
N LEU A 28 -2.83 -7.83 6.87
CA LEU A 28 -2.14 -8.52 7.96
C LEU A 28 -0.62 -8.42 7.91
N SER A 29 -0.07 -7.50 7.13
CA SER A 29 1.32 -7.09 7.38
C SER A 29 1.39 -6.35 8.72
N PRO A 30 2.46 -6.51 9.53
CA PRO A 30 2.60 -5.78 10.77
C PRO A 30 2.44 -4.29 10.49
N ALA A 31 1.47 -3.64 11.16
CA ALA A 31 1.26 -2.22 11.01
C ALA A 31 2.61 -1.50 11.18
N ILE A 32 3.02 -0.72 10.19
CA ILE A 32 4.22 0.11 10.29
C ILE A 32 4.07 0.95 11.55
N VAL A 33 4.96 0.73 12.52
CA VAL A 33 5.00 1.52 13.75
C VAL A 33 5.84 2.75 13.47
N GLY A 34 5.17 3.91 13.46
CA GLY A 34 5.78 5.23 13.27
C GLY A 34 5.04 6.29 14.09
N ASP A 35 5.73 7.39 14.37
CA ASP A 35 5.22 8.55 15.10
C ASP A 35 4.43 9.46 14.14
N TYR A 36 3.12 9.54 14.35
CA TYR A 36 2.22 10.37 13.55
C TYR A 36 2.58 11.87 13.62
N ASP A 37 2.86 12.39 14.82
CA ASP A 37 3.11 13.81 15.04
C ASP A 37 4.47 14.23 14.47
N TYR A 38 5.46 13.34 14.53
CA TYR A 38 6.75 13.56 13.89
C TYR A 38 6.64 13.46 12.37
N GLY A 39 5.90 12.48 11.85
CA GLY A 39 5.56 12.36 10.44
C GLY A 39 4.91 13.63 9.87
N GLU A 40 4.00 14.25 10.63
CA GLU A 40 3.39 15.53 10.28
C GLU A 40 4.44 16.66 10.14
N LYS A 41 5.37 16.75 11.09
CA LYS A 41 6.44 17.76 11.05
C LYS A 41 7.34 17.58 9.84
N ILE A 42 7.66 16.34 9.48
CA ILE A 42 8.46 16.03 8.29
C ILE A 42 7.67 16.40 7.02
N ALA A 43 6.41 15.99 6.92
CA ALA A 43 5.55 16.27 5.77
C ALA A 43 5.35 17.77 5.52
N LYS A 44 5.38 18.58 6.60
CA LYS A 44 5.27 20.05 6.60
C LYS A 44 6.61 20.78 6.59
N LYS A 45 7.76 20.09 6.60
CA LYS A 45 9.08 20.72 6.83
C LYS A 45 9.38 21.86 5.83
N ALA A 46 10.06 22.88 6.35
CA ALA A 46 10.04 24.27 5.92
C ALA A 46 10.36 24.54 4.43
N TYR A 47 9.69 25.55 3.88
CA TYR A 47 9.67 26.06 2.49
C TYR A 47 8.79 25.33 1.48
N GLY A 48 7.80 24.55 1.91
CA GLY A 48 6.90 23.87 0.97
C GLY A 48 7.63 22.85 0.09
N ARG A 49 8.70 22.25 0.61
CA ARG A 49 9.45 21.18 -0.07
C ARG A 49 9.26 19.81 0.57
N GLY A 50 8.56 19.74 1.71
CA GLY A 50 8.01 18.48 2.22
C GLY A 50 6.88 17.95 1.32
N CYS A 51 6.39 16.75 1.60
CA CYS A 51 5.35 16.08 0.82
C CYS A 51 4.14 17.00 0.54
N LEU A 52 3.70 17.76 1.56
CA LEU A 52 2.53 18.64 1.47
C LEU A 52 2.82 20.03 0.90
N GLY A 53 4.07 20.34 0.61
CA GLY A 53 4.42 21.52 -0.15
C GLY A 53 4.37 21.30 -1.67
N CYS A 54 4.58 20.07 -2.12
CA CYS A 54 4.56 19.69 -3.53
C CYS A 54 3.28 18.96 -3.95
N HIS A 55 2.55 18.37 -3.01
CA HIS A 55 1.39 17.53 -3.28
C HIS A 55 0.23 17.86 -2.33
N ALA A 56 -1.00 17.76 -2.83
CA ALA A 56 -2.18 17.75 -1.98
C ALA A 56 -2.24 16.43 -1.18
N ILE A 57 -2.82 16.46 0.01
CA ILE A 57 -2.96 15.27 0.86
C ILE A 57 -3.77 14.15 0.19
N THR A 58 -4.72 14.50 -0.69
CA THR A 58 -5.52 13.55 -1.48
C THR A 58 -4.69 12.66 -2.41
N LYS A 59 -3.46 13.04 -2.78
CA LYS A 59 -2.54 12.17 -3.54
C LYS A 59 -2.24 10.85 -2.81
N PHE A 60 -2.37 10.84 -1.49
CA PHE A 60 -2.01 9.73 -0.63
C PHE A 60 -3.21 8.86 -0.20
N GLN A 61 -4.43 9.20 -0.66
CA GLN A 61 -5.65 8.44 -0.40
C GLN A 61 -5.58 7.00 -0.93
N GLY A 62 -6.28 6.10 -0.26
CA GLY A 62 -6.42 4.71 -0.67
C GLY A 62 -5.23 3.81 -0.35
N SER A 63 -4.17 4.34 0.26
CA SER A 63 -3.05 3.54 0.77
C SER A 63 -3.08 3.45 2.29
N ASN A 64 -2.77 2.27 2.81
CA ASN A 64 -2.39 2.07 4.21
C ASN A 64 -0.93 2.50 4.45
N SER A 65 -0.44 2.41 5.69
CA SER A 65 0.91 2.88 6.06
C SER A 65 2.05 2.07 5.44
N GLU A 66 1.85 0.80 5.13
CA GLU A 66 2.83 -0.06 4.46
C GLU A 66 2.91 0.28 2.96
N GLU A 67 1.77 0.30 2.28
CA GLU A 67 1.68 0.71 0.87
C GLU A 67 2.21 2.13 0.68
N MET A 68 1.97 3.01 1.65
CA MET A 68 2.54 4.35 1.65
C MET A 68 4.06 4.33 1.78
N LEU A 69 4.61 3.47 2.64
CA LEU A 69 6.06 3.35 2.80
C LEU A 69 6.71 2.87 1.51
N GLU A 70 6.14 1.85 0.85
CA GLU A 70 6.61 1.36 -0.45
C GLU A 70 6.60 2.47 -1.51
N ARG A 71 5.47 3.20 -1.63
CA ARG A 71 5.35 4.32 -2.57
C ARG A 71 6.36 5.43 -2.30
N ILE A 72 6.68 5.70 -1.03
CA ILE A 72 7.70 6.69 -0.66
C ILE A 72 9.09 6.15 -1.06
N LEU A 73 9.41 4.90 -0.74
CA LEU A 73 10.70 4.26 -1.07
C LEU A 73 10.97 4.21 -2.59
N GLU A 74 9.93 4.10 -3.40
CA GLU A 74 10.03 4.17 -4.86
C GLU A 74 10.16 5.61 -5.39
N SER A 75 9.95 6.62 -4.54
CA SER A 75 9.99 8.02 -4.94
C SER A 75 11.42 8.58 -5.00
N TRP A 76 11.67 9.48 -5.96
CA TRP A 76 12.98 10.12 -6.17
C TRP A 76 13.45 11.03 -5.03
N HIS A 77 12.59 11.37 -4.07
CA HIS A 77 12.84 12.44 -3.10
C HIS A 77 13.32 11.95 -1.72
N ILE A 78 13.67 10.67 -1.58
CA ILE A 78 13.96 10.07 -0.27
C ILE A 78 15.39 10.20 0.25
N SER A 79 16.33 10.70 -0.56
CA SER A 79 17.77 10.66 -0.28
C SER A 79 18.21 11.39 1.00
N SER A 80 17.32 12.15 1.64
CA SER A 80 17.57 12.91 2.88
C SER A 80 16.77 12.41 4.08
N PHE A 81 16.03 11.30 3.97
CA PHE A 81 15.26 10.72 5.06
C PHE A 81 15.94 9.48 5.63
N THR A 82 15.89 9.34 6.94
CA THR A 82 16.22 8.09 7.63
C THR A 82 15.07 7.10 7.50
N ASP A 83 15.32 5.82 7.75
CA ASP A 83 14.26 4.80 7.78
C ASP A 83 13.16 5.13 8.80
N GLU A 84 13.51 5.80 9.90
CA GLU A 84 12.57 6.29 10.89
C GLU A 84 11.69 7.41 10.34
N ASP A 85 12.29 8.42 9.69
CA ASP A 85 11.55 9.48 9.03
C ASP A 85 10.56 8.91 7.98
N LEU A 86 10.97 7.88 7.24
CA LEU A 86 10.16 7.23 6.22
C LEU A 86 8.96 6.49 6.82
N ARG A 87 9.14 5.78 7.95
CA ARG A 87 8.03 5.12 8.66
C ARG A 87 7.06 6.15 9.25
N ASP A 88 7.58 7.21 9.86
CA ASP A 88 6.75 8.25 10.46
C ASP A 88 5.95 9.01 9.40
N LEU A 89 6.59 9.34 8.27
CA LEU A 89 5.92 9.89 7.09
C LEU A 89 4.83 8.96 6.55
N SER A 90 5.09 7.65 6.47
CA SER A 90 4.12 6.71 5.91
C SER A 90 2.88 6.58 6.78
N VAL A 91 3.04 6.59 8.10
CA VAL A 91 1.94 6.61 9.07
C VAL A 91 1.14 7.89 8.96
N TYR A 92 1.79 9.06 8.98
CA TYR A 92 1.09 10.34 8.88
C TYR A 92 0.32 10.48 7.57
N LEU A 93 0.96 10.26 6.42
CA LEU A 93 0.35 10.51 5.11
C LEU A 93 -0.83 9.57 4.83
N SER A 94 -0.70 8.27 5.14
CA SER A 94 -1.79 7.31 4.97
C SER A 94 -2.96 7.59 5.92
N THR A 95 -2.68 7.88 7.19
CA THR A 95 -3.73 8.16 8.17
C THR A 95 -4.47 9.45 7.82
N LYS A 96 -3.73 10.53 7.57
CA LYS A 96 -4.33 11.84 7.31
C LYS A 96 -5.13 11.87 6.01
N ALA A 97 -4.64 11.22 4.95
CA ALA A 97 -5.32 11.21 3.66
C ALA A 97 -6.64 10.44 3.66
N ASN A 98 -6.76 9.38 4.47
CA ASN A 98 -7.98 8.58 4.55
C ASN A 98 -8.99 9.07 5.62
N GLN A 99 -8.69 10.19 6.30
CA GLN A 99 -9.58 10.86 7.27
C GLN A 99 -10.27 12.09 6.69
N GLU A 100 -9.86 12.54 5.49
CA GLU A 100 -10.45 13.67 4.74
C GLU A 100 -11.35 13.18 3.60
#